data_AF-A0A847XHM5-F1
#
_entry.id   AF-A0A847XHM5-F1
#
_cell.length_a   1.000
_cell.length_b   1.000
_cell.length_c   1.000
_cell.angle_alpha   90.00
_cell.angle_beta   90.00
_cell.angle_gamma   90.00
#
_symmetry.space_group_name_H-M   'P 1'
#
loop_
_entity.id
_entity.type
_entity.pdbx_description
1 polymer ?
#
loop_
_entity_poly.entity_id
_entity_poly.type
_entity_poly.pdbx_seq_one_letter_code
_entity_poly.pdbx_strand_id
1 'polypeptide(L)' 'MDRVQYDLYELCLDFLVILKKSKEAGIISDFEYESHVKLKKLFIHQEKSKLSI' A
#
# COMPACT_ATOMS: atom_id res chain seq x y z
N MET A 1 -2.53 4.34 -17.34
CA MET A 1 -3.09 4.66 -16.01
C MET A 1 -3.63 6.06 -16.09
N ASP A 2 -4.89 6.30 -15.71
CA ASP A 2 -5.36 7.69 -15.61
C ASP A 2 -4.71 8.38 -14.39
N ARG A 3 -4.80 9.72 -14.33
CA ARG A 3 -4.14 10.51 -13.27
C ARG A 3 -4.61 10.11 -11.87
N VAL A 4 -5.89 9.78 -11.71
CA VAL A 4 -6.48 9.40 -10.42
C VAL A 4 -5.93 8.06 -9.94
N GLN A 5 -5.80 7.09 -10.85
CA GLN A 5 -5.19 5.80 -10.55
C GLN A 5 -3.71 5.92 -10.18
N TYR A 6 -2.97 6.82 -10.84
CA TYR A 6 -1.57 7.08 -10.49
C TYR A 6 -1.43 7.70 -9.10
N ASP A 7 -2.24 8.72 -8.79
CA ASP A 7 -2.27 9.36 -7.47
C ASP A 7 -2.64 8.33 -6.37
N LEU A 8 -3.60 7.44 -6.64
CA LEU A 8 -3.96 6.33 -5.74
C LEU A 8 -2.82 5.32 -5.55
N TYR A 9 -2.06 5.04 -6.61
CA TYR A 9 -0.91 4.14 -6.57
C TYR A 9 0.20 4.71 -5.70
N GLU A 10 0.56 5.98 -5.88
CA GLU A 10 1.54 6.67 -5.04
C GLU A 10 1.08 6.73 -3.58
N LEU A 11 -0.19 7.08 -3.34
CA LEU A 11 -0.76 7.11 -2.00
C LEU A 11 -0.66 5.74 -1.31
N CYS A 12 -0.90 4.64 -2.05
CA CYS A 12 -0.74 3.29 -1.50
C CYS A 12 0.71 2.99 -1.10
N LEU A 13 1.70 3.46 -1.86
CA LEU A 13 3.12 3.30 -1.53
C LEU A 13 3.48 4.08 -0.26
N ASP A 14 3.05 5.34 -0.16
CA ASP A 14 3.30 6.18 1.01
C ASP A 14 2.66 5.59 2.27
N PHE A 15 1.43 5.08 2.14
CA PHE A 15 0.77 4.40 3.25
C PHE A 15 1.53 3.17 3.75
N LEU A 16 2.19 2.40 2.86
CA LEU A 16 3.00 1.26 3.30
C LEU A 16 4.18 1.72 4.17
N VAL A 17 4.79 2.85 3.83
CA VAL A 17 5.87 3.44 4.62
C VAL A 17 5.35 3.90 5.98
N ILE A 18 4.19 4.57 6.02
CA ILE A 18 3.57 5.02 7.27
C ILE A 18 3.22 3.82 8.15
N LEU A 19 2.56 2.79 7.61
CA LEU A 19 2.19 1.59 8.35
C LEU A 19 3.41 0.89 8.97
N LYS A 20 4.52 0.83 8.22
CA LYS A 20 5.76 0.24 8.73
C LYS A 20 6.30 1.03 9.91
N LYS A 21 6.36 2.37 9.81
CA LYS A 21 6.78 3.24 10.91
C LYS A 21 5.85 3.13 12.12
N SER A 22 4.53 3.05 11.90
CA SER A 22 3.55 2.89 12.98
C SER A 22 3.69 1.55 13.70
N LYS A 23 3.98 0.46 12.96
CA LYS A 23 4.30 -0.84 13.56
C LYS A 23 5.58 -0.77 14.38
N GLU A 24 6.65 -0.21 13.82
CA GLU A 24 7.96 -0.07 14.50
C GLU A 24 7.86 0.79 15.77
N ALA A 25 6.97 1.79 15.77
CA ALA A 25 6.68 2.62 16.94
C ALA A 25 5.71 1.97 17.95
N GLY A 26 5.19 0.76 17.66
CA GLY A 26 4.23 0.06 18.52
C GLY A 26 2.84 0.71 18.58
N ILE A 27 2.51 1.60 17.64
CA ILE A 27 1.20 2.29 17.57
C ILE A 27 0.11 1.34 17.10
N ILE A 28 0.46 0.41 16.20
CA ILE A 28 -0.43 -0.64 15.70
C ILE A 28 0.20 -2.00 15.92
N SER A 29 -0.65 -3.00 16.14
CA SER A 29 -0.25 -4.40 16.26
C SER A 29 0.20 -5.00 14.93
N ASP A 30 0.88 -6.14 15.02
CA ASP A 30 1.29 -6.93 13.85
C ASP A 30 0.09 -7.38 13.01
N PHE A 31 -1.03 -7.71 13.64
CA PHE A 31 -2.27 -8.10 12.98
C PHE A 31 -2.91 -6.94 12.20
N GLU A 32 -2.97 -5.75 12.81
CA GLU A 32 -3.47 -4.54 12.14
C GLU A 32 -2.58 -4.16 10.96
N TYR A 33 -1.25 -4.22 11.14
CA TYR A 33 -0.29 -4.00 10.07
C TYR A 33 -0.50 -4.96 8.90
N GLU A 34 -0.58 -6.27 9.14
CA GLU A 34 -0.79 -7.25 8.07
C GLU A 34 -2.10 -7.03 7.31
N SER A 35 -3.20 -6.76 8.04
CA SER A 35 -4.51 -6.51 7.45
C SER A 35 -4.48 -5.29 6.52
N HIS A 36 -3.84 -4.19 6.94
CA HIS A 36 -3.72 -2.98 6.14
C HIS A 36 -2.76 -3.10 4.96
N VAL A 37 -1.67 -3.87 5.11
CA VAL A 37 -0.66 -4.08 4.07
C VAL A 37 -1.18 -4.99 2.95
N LYS A 38 -1.94 -6.03 3.29
CA LYS A 38 -2.44 -7.01 2.32
C LYS A 38 -3.29 -6.36 1.23
N LEU A 39 -4.23 -5.49 1.60
CA LEU A 39 -5.10 -4.79 0.65
C LEU A 39 -4.31 -3.86 -0.28
N LYS A 40 -3.37 -3.09 0.27
CA LYS A 40 -2.55 -2.14 -0.50
C LYS A 40 -1.59 -2.84 -1.46
N LYS A 41 -0.96 -3.93 -1.02
CA LYS A 41 -0.10 -4.75 -1.89
C LYS A 41 -0.85 -5.39 -3.05
N LEU A 42 -2.09 -5.85 -2.81
CA LEU A 42 -2.94 -6.41 -3.87
C LEU A 42 -3.25 -5.37 -4.95
N PHE A 43 -3.64 -4.16 -4.55
CA PHE A 43 -3.89 -3.06 -5.47
C PHE A 43 -2.64 -2.70 -6.29
N ILE A 44 -1.49 -2.50 -5.62
CA ILE A 44 -0.20 -2.21 -6.28
C ILE A 44 0.17 -3.30 -7.29
N HIS A 45 -0.03 -4.58 -6.94
CA HIS A 45 0.29 -5.70 -7.83
C HIS A 45 -0.60 -5.70 -9.08
N GLN A 46 -1.90 -5.46 -8.93
CA GLN A 46 -2.84 -5.35 -10.04
C GLN A 46 -2.46 -4.20 -10.98
N GLU A 47 -2.10 -3.04 -10.44
CA GLU A 47 -1.67 -1.90 -11.23
C GLU A 47 -0.33 -2.14 -11.94
N LYS A 48 0.64 -2.80 -11.29
CA LYS A 48 1.90 -3.20 -11.95
C LYS A 48 1.71 -4.20 -13.09
N SER A 49 0.79 -5.16 -12.92
CA SER A 49 0.46 -6.13 -13.96
C SER A 49 -0.14 -5.46 -15.20
N LYS A 50 -1.01 -4.46 -15.01
CA LYS A 50 -1.56 -3.63 -16.10
C LYS A 50 -0.52 -2.79 -16.84
N LEU A 51 0.59 -2.44 -16.19
CA LEU A 51 1.70 -1.70 -16.78
C LEU A 51 2.71 -2.61 -17.53
N SER A 52 2.57 -3.93 -17.42
CA SER A 52 3.49 -4.92 -18.00
C SER A 52 2.96 -5.52 -19.32
N ILE A 53 1.84 -5.01 -19.83
CA ILE A 53 1.21 -5.32 -21.12
C ILE A 53 1.25 -4.05 -21.97
#